data_AF-A0A6G3D1T6-F1
#
_entry.id   AF-A0A6G3D1T6-F1
#
_cell.length_a   1.000
_cell.length_b   1.000
_cell.length_c   1.000
_cell.angle_alpha   90.00
_cell.angle_beta   90.00
_cell.angle_gamma   90.00
#
_symmetry.space_group_name_H-M   'P 1'
#
loop_
_entity.id
_entity.type
_entity.pdbx_description
1 polymer ?
#
loop_
_entity_poly.entity_id
_entity_poly.type
_entity_poly.pdbx_seq_one_letter_code
_entity_poly.pdbx_strand_id
1 'polypeptide(L)'
;PATGGTSADGESRGRDRRARAALAAGLAVLVLALAGLTYVLLDRSDGGAGTEGSGGSPDPGATSAATGGGEPSPSASSGSGGGESTPAPQSVRVSVVGSRTHYAGACPPPHDRAPVFTATFTVGRLPAEVGYRWVTADGSVSDPGWRTLSFPSGGDRSRQDTVVVTTHDDSGAFESAVRVEVRTPVRATSNAVAFSVTCQTGTGTGTETPTGGASSPSPPASPSSPSASGQAAPLRTGR
;
A
#
# COMPACT_ATOMS: atom_id res chain seq x y z
N PRO A 1 -38.28 -37.11 46.92
CA PRO A 1 -38.42 -35.92 46.05
C PRO A 1 -37.64 -36.10 44.75
N ALA A 2 -38.38 -36.36 43.66
CA ALA A 2 -37.85 -36.43 42.29
C ALA A 2 -38.55 -35.35 41.47
N THR A 3 -37.77 -34.43 40.92
CA THR A 3 -38.11 -33.50 39.83
C THR A 3 -36.78 -33.28 39.09
N GLY A 4 -36.60 -33.56 37.80
CA GLY A 4 -37.49 -33.37 36.66
C GLY A 4 -37.06 -32.09 35.95
N GLY A 5 -36.31 -32.20 34.84
CA GLY A 5 -35.81 -31.04 34.10
C GLY A 5 -34.95 -31.34 32.88
N THR A 6 -35.42 -32.21 31.98
CA THR A 6 -35.01 -32.18 30.56
C THR A 6 -35.79 -31.07 29.87
N SER A 7 -35.10 -30.14 29.20
CA SER A 7 -35.45 -29.57 27.87
C SER A 7 -34.73 -28.22 27.65
N ALA A 8 -33.72 -28.21 26.78
CA ALA A 8 -33.33 -27.04 25.99
C ALA A 8 -32.55 -27.45 24.73
N ASP A 9 -32.92 -28.56 24.08
CA ASP A 9 -32.37 -28.97 22.77
C ASP A 9 -33.30 -28.49 21.64
N GLY A 10 -33.60 -27.19 21.63
CA GLY A 10 -34.52 -26.57 20.67
C GLY A 10 -33.91 -25.42 19.87
N GLU A 11 -32.91 -24.72 20.41
CA GLU A 11 -32.45 -23.44 19.85
C GLU A 11 -31.25 -23.56 18.89
N SER A 12 -30.58 -24.71 18.87
CA SER A 12 -29.43 -24.95 17.99
C SER A 12 -29.85 -25.24 16.54
N ARG A 13 -30.93 -26.01 16.33
CA ARG A 13 -31.40 -26.37 14.96
C ARG A 13 -31.93 -25.19 14.14
N GLY A 14 -32.35 -24.10 14.78
CA GLY A 14 -32.86 -22.90 14.11
C GLY A 14 -31.77 -21.97 13.58
N ARG A 15 -30.63 -21.87 14.29
CA ARG A 15 -29.49 -21.04 13.89
C ARG A 15 -28.73 -21.65 12.71
N ASP A 16 -28.61 -22.97 12.65
CA ASP A 16 -27.95 -23.67 11.54
C ASP A 16 -28.72 -23.57 10.23
N ARG A 17 -30.06 -23.58 10.27
CA ARG A 17 -30.89 -23.39 9.06
C ARG A 17 -30.81 -21.96 8.53
N ARG A 18 -30.76 -20.96 9.42
CA ARG A 18 -30.62 -19.55 9.04
C ARG A 18 -29.23 -19.26 8.47
N ALA A 19 -28.18 -19.85 9.04
CA ALA A 19 -26.81 -19.75 8.52
C ALA A 19 -26.66 -20.43 7.15
N ARG A 20 -27.26 -21.61 6.95
CA ARG A 20 -27.27 -22.31 5.65
C ARG A 20 -28.09 -21.56 4.58
N ALA A 21 -29.22 -20.96 4.97
CA ALA A 21 -30.01 -20.14 4.05
C ALA A 21 -29.26 -18.87 3.61
N ALA A 22 -28.55 -18.20 4.53
CA ALA A 22 -27.72 -17.04 4.21
C ALA A 22 -26.56 -17.40 3.27
N LEU A 23 -25.91 -18.55 3.48
CA LEU A 23 -24.87 -19.06 2.56
C LEU A 23 -25.43 -19.38 1.17
N ALA A 24 -26.59 -20.03 1.08
CA ALA A 24 -27.22 -20.35 -0.21
C ALA A 24 -27.66 -19.08 -0.95
N ALA A 25 -28.23 -18.10 -0.25
CA ALA A 25 -28.60 -16.82 -0.84
C ALA A 25 -27.37 -16.03 -1.30
N GLY A 26 -26.30 -16.00 -0.50
CA GLY A 26 -25.03 -15.37 -0.88
C GLY A 26 -24.40 -16.02 -2.12
N LEU A 27 -24.41 -17.35 -2.20
CA LEU A 27 -23.94 -18.09 -3.37
C LEU A 27 -24.76 -17.76 -4.62
N ALA A 28 -26.09 -17.69 -4.50
CA ALA A 28 -26.98 -17.36 -5.62
C ALA A 28 -26.74 -15.94 -6.16
N VAL A 29 -26.53 -14.96 -5.27
CA VAL A 29 -26.19 -13.59 -5.67
C VAL A 29 -24.82 -13.53 -6.35
N LEU A 30 -23.83 -14.28 -5.85
CA LEU A 30 -22.50 -14.33 -6.45
C LEU A 30 -22.52 -14.96 -7.85
N VAL A 31 -23.30 -16.03 -8.05
CA VAL A 31 -23.50 -16.65 -9.37
C VAL A 31 -24.21 -15.68 -10.33
N LEU A 32 -25.25 -14.97 -9.87
CA LEU A 32 -25.95 -13.97 -10.70
C LEU A 32 -25.04 -12.79 -11.06
N ALA A 33 -24.20 -12.32 -10.14
CA ALA A 33 -23.26 -11.25 -10.40
C ALA A 33 -22.21 -11.67 -11.45
N LEU A 34 -21.68 -12.89 -11.36
CA LEU A 34 -20.73 -13.43 -12.34
C LEU A 34 -21.38 -13.61 -13.71
N ALA A 35 -22.60 -14.16 -13.76
CA ALA A 35 -23.35 -14.33 -15.01
C ALA A 35 -23.69 -12.99 -15.68
N GLY A 36 -24.13 -12.00 -14.89
CA GLY A 36 -24.40 -10.65 -15.39
C GLY A 36 -23.15 -9.93 -15.91
N LEU A 37 -22.01 -10.09 -15.21
CA LEU A 37 -20.75 -9.47 -15.63
C LEU A 37 -20.20 -10.11 -16.92
N THR A 38 -20.37 -11.41 -17.10
CA THR A 38 -20.08 -12.07 -18.38
C THR A 38 -21.04 -11.63 -19.49
N TYR A 39 -22.34 -11.45 -19.21
CA TYR A 39 -23.32 -11.02 -20.20
C TYR A 39 -23.02 -9.60 -20.71
N VAL A 40 -22.66 -8.66 -19.83
CA VAL A 40 -22.29 -7.29 -20.25
C VAL A 40 -21.02 -7.25 -21.09
N LEU A 41 -20.04 -8.10 -20.81
CA LEU A 41 -18.81 -8.18 -21.62
C LEU A 41 -19.05 -8.78 -23.01
N LEU A 42 -20.02 -9.69 -23.14
CA LEU A 42 -20.40 -10.30 -24.42
C LEU A 42 -21.33 -9.38 -25.23
N ASP A 43 -22.33 -8.76 -24.59
CA ASP A 43 -23.34 -7.90 -25.23
C ASP A 43 -22.78 -6.54 -25.68
N ARG A 44 -21.61 -6.11 -25.16
CA ARG A 44 -20.90 -4.92 -25.66
C ARG A 44 -20.33 -5.11 -27.08
N SER A 45 -20.38 -6.31 -27.65
CA SER A 45 -19.80 -6.61 -28.95
C SER A 45 -20.79 -6.45 -30.12
N ASP A 46 -22.09 -6.25 -29.87
CA ASP A 46 -23.09 -6.11 -30.92
C ASP A 46 -24.10 -5.00 -30.58
N GLY A 47 -23.85 -3.76 -31.01
CA GLY A 47 -24.74 -2.65 -30.69
C GLY A 47 -24.40 -1.31 -31.33
N GLY A 48 -24.08 -1.30 -32.63
CA GLY A 48 -24.12 -0.09 -33.43
C GLY A 48 -25.54 0.15 -33.96
N ALA A 49 -26.14 1.29 -33.62
CA ALA A 49 -27.06 2.07 -34.46
C ALA A 49 -27.80 3.11 -33.58
N GLY A 50 -27.40 4.37 -33.72
CA GLY A 50 -28.21 5.53 -33.35
C GLY A 50 -28.41 6.39 -34.59
N THR A 51 -29.54 6.21 -35.25
CA THR A 51 -30.15 7.13 -36.23
C THR A 51 -30.61 8.40 -35.49
N GLU A 52 -30.44 9.61 -36.02
CA GLU A 52 -31.43 10.44 -36.72
C GLU A 52 -30.76 11.83 -36.90
N GLY A 53 -30.95 12.66 -37.94
CA GLY A 53 -31.84 12.60 -39.09
C GLY A 53 -31.59 13.77 -40.06
N SER A 54 -32.08 13.56 -41.28
CA SER A 54 -32.64 14.50 -42.27
C SER A 54 -32.03 15.87 -42.56
N GLY A 55 -31.68 16.04 -43.84
CA GLY A 55 -32.25 17.14 -44.63
C GLY A 55 -31.28 17.86 -45.57
N GLY A 56 -31.38 17.58 -46.88
CA GLY A 56 -30.92 18.51 -47.91
C GLY A 56 -30.27 17.87 -49.14
N SER A 57 -31.08 17.33 -50.05
CA SER A 57 -30.78 17.36 -51.49
C SER A 57 -31.30 18.70 -52.05
N PRO A 58 -30.63 19.32 -53.04
CA PRO A 58 -30.83 18.87 -54.42
C PRO A 58 -29.57 18.89 -55.31
N ASP A 59 -29.48 17.88 -56.18
CA ASP A 59 -28.82 17.95 -57.50
C ASP A 59 -29.64 18.90 -58.43
N PRO A 60 -29.07 19.52 -59.50
CA PRO A 60 -28.40 18.79 -60.57
C PRO A 60 -27.10 19.43 -61.09
N GLY A 61 -26.04 18.63 -61.17
CA GLY A 61 -24.89 18.91 -62.02
C GLY A 61 -25.28 18.90 -63.51
N ALA A 62 -25.60 20.08 -64.05
CA ALA A 62 -25.71 20.30 -65.49
C ALA A 62 -24.32 20.44 -66.12
N THR A 63 -24.18 19.79 -67.27
CA THR A 63 -23.04 19.79 -68.18
C THR A 63 -22.66 21.20 -68.67
N SER A 64 -21.37 21.47 -68.84
CA SER A 64 -20.77 21.85 -70.14
C SER A 64 -19.34 22.35 -69.97
N ALA A 65 -18.46 21.79 -70.81
CA ALA A 65 -17.12 22.28 -71.07
C ALA A 65 -17.17 23.66 -71.74
N ALA A 66 -16.29 24.58 -71.31
CA ALA A 66 -15.85 25.70 -72.13
C ALA A 66 -14.46 26.18 -71.70
N THR A 67 -13.56 26.16 -72.67
CA THR A 67 -12.19 26.67 -72.73
C THR A 67 -12.15 28.18 -72.51
N GLY A 68 -11.14 28.70 -71.79
CA GLY A 68 -10.85 30.14 -71.79
C GLY A 68 -9.92 30.57 -70.67
N GLY A 69 -8.69 30.96 -71.02
CA GLY A 69 -7.68 31.46 -70.11
C GLY A 69 -8.02 32.81 -69.48
N GLY A 70 -7.42 33.06 -68.32
CA GLY A 70 -7.51 34.32 -67.61
C GLY A 70 -6.92 34.19 -66.20
N GLU A 71 -5.70 34.66 -66.05
CA GLU A 71 -4.97 34.80 -64.79
C GLU A 71 -5.73 35.68 -63.79
N PRO A 72 -5.78 35.31 -62.50
CA PRO A 72 -5.92 36.31 -61.44
C PRO A 72 -4.86 36.14 -60.35
N SER A 73 -4.09 37.21 -60.17
CA SER A 73 -3.53 37.76 -58.93
C SER A 73 -3.84 36.96 -57.64
N PRO A 74 -2.83 36.50 -56.86
CA PRO A 74 -3.09 35.96 -55.54
C PRO A 74 -3.48 37.09 -54.58
N SER A 75 -4.78 37.28 -54.40
CA SER A 75 -5.36 37.98 -53.26
C SER A 75 -4.83 37.36 -51.97
N ALA A 76 -4.36 38.22 -51.07
CA ALA A 76 -3.99 37.88 -49.71
C ALA A 76 -5.14 37.16 -49.00
N SER A 77 -4.95 35.87 -48.72
CA SER A 77 -5.76 35.16 -47.74
C SER A 77 -5.02 35.20 -46.41
N SER A 78 -5.32 36.24 -45.63
CA SER A 78 -5.14 36.26 -44.18
C SER A 78 -5.94 35.11 -43.58
N GLY A 79 -5.33 33.93 -43.52
CA GLY A 79 -5.85 32.80 -42.77
C GLY A 79 -5.66 33.05 -41.28
N SER A 80 -6.59 33.79 -40.66
CA SER A 80 -6.85 33.73 -39.23
C SER A 80 -7.39 32.33 -38.90
N GLY A 81 -6.51 31.34 -38.94
CA GLY A 81 -6.70 30.07 -38.26
C GLY A 81 -6.33 30.27 -36.81
N GLY A 82 -7.22 30.90 -36.04
CA GLY A 82 -7.18 30.86 -34.58
C GLY A 82 -7.42 29.42 -34.14
N GLY A 83 -6.39 28.58 -34.26
CA GLY A 83 -6.40 27.24 -33.72
C GLY A 83 -6.55 27.34 -32.22
N GLU A 84 -7.73 27.01 -31.71
CA GLU A 84 -7.98 26.86 -30.29
C GLU A 84 -7.01 25.80 -29.75
N SER A 85 -5.89 26.28 -29.21
CA SER A 85 -4.82 25.44 -28.72
C SER A 85 -5.30 24.82 -27.42
N THR A 86 -5.84 23.61 -27.50
CA THR A 86 -6.21 22.84 -26.32
C THR A 86 -4.94 22.68 -25.46
N PRO A 87 -4.98 23.04 -24.16
CA PRO A 87 -3.83 22.86 -23.29
C PRO A 87 -3.36 21.40 -23.33
N ALA A 88 -2.05 21.18 -23.41
CA ALA A 88 -1.48 19.83 -23.41
C ALA A 88 -2.04 18.99 -22.24
N PRO A 89 -2.17 17.65 -22.34
CA PRO A 89 -2.69 16.81 -21.25
C PRO A 89 -1.71 16.70 -20.09
N GLN A 90 -2.20 16.50 -18.87
CA GLN A 90 -1.33 16.35 -17.68
C GLN A 90 -0.50 15.07 -17.78
N SER A 91 0.65 15.04 -17.11
CA SER A 91 1.49 13.85 -17.02
C SER A 91 2.07 13.70 -15.61
N VAL A 92 2.23 12.44 -15.19
CA VAL A 92 2.92 12.08 -13.95
C VAL A 92 3.88 10.94 -14.26
N ARG A 93 5.15 11.12 -13.91
CA ARG A 93 6.16 10.05 -13.87
C ARG A 93 6.48 9.75 -12.42
N VAL A 94 6.53 8.47 -12.08
CA VAL A 94 6.90 8.00 -10.74
C VAL A 94 7.95 6.90 -10.84
N SER A 95 8.99 6.98 -10.00
CA SER A 95 10.01 5.94 -9.85
C SER A 95 10.25 5.67 -8.38
N VAL A 96 10.50 4.41 -8.03
CA VAL A 96 10.77 3.96 -6.67
C VAL A 96 12.20 3.41 -6.58
N VAL A 97 12.91 3.79 -5.53
CA VAL A 97 14.20 3.21 -5.15
C VAL A 97 14.09 2.64 -3.74
N GLY A 98 14.78 1.53 -3.49
CA GLY A 98 14.84 0.89 -2.19
C GLY A 98 16.23 1.03 -1.56
N SER A 99 16.27 1.12 -0.25
CA SER A 99 17.48 1.06 0.57
C SER A 99 17.24 0.07 1.71
N ARG A 100 18.29 -0.63 2.15
CA ARG A 100 18.17 -1.70 3.17
C ARG A 100 17.09 -2.73 2.82
N THR A 101 17.00 -3.12 1.54
CA THR A 101 15.98 -4.05 1.02
C THR A 101 16.12 -5.49 1.54
N HIS A 102 17.11 -5.76 2.38
CA HIS A 102 17.31 -7.04 3.03
C HIS A 102 17.52 -6.81 4.51
N TYR A 103 16.69 -7.43 5.33
CA TYR A 103 16.80 -7.43 6.78
C TYR A 103 16.85 -8.85 7.33
N ALA A 104 17.74 -9.10 8.29
CA ALA A 104 17.73 -10.30 9.11
C ALA A 104 17.98 -9.94 10.57
N GLY A 105 17.12 -10.39 11.47
CA GLY A 105 17.24 -10.10 12.91
C GLY A 105 15.92 -10.22 13.66
N ALA A 106 15.85 -9.58 14.83
CA ALA A 106 14.65 -9.56 15.66
C ALA A 106 13.54 -8.69 15.03
N CYS A 107 12.32 -9.22 15.00
CA CYS A 107 11.17 -8.48 14.48
C CYS A 107 10.34 -7.83 15.61
N PRO A 108 9.71 -6.67 15.35
CA PRO A 108 9.75 -5.90 14.09
C PRO A 108 11.13 -5.26 13.83
N PRO A 109 11.57 -5.13 12.56
CA PRO A 109 12.83 -4.47 12.24
C PRO A 109 12.88 -3.05 12.84
N PRO A 110 13.96 -2.67 13.56
CA PRO A 110 14.07 -1.31 14.08
C PRO A 110 14.18 -0.32 12.91
N HIS A 111 13.63 0.89 13.06
CA HIS A 111 13.48 1.87 11.96
C HIS A 111 14.78 2.18 11.20
N ASP A 112 15.93 2.17 11.89
CA ASP A 112 17.26 2.39 11.33
C ASP A 112 17.83 1.18 10.56
N ARG A 113 17.19 0.01 10.65
CA ARG A 113 17.56 -1.19 9.89
C ARG A 113 16.45 -1.75 8.99
N ALA A 114 15.22 -1.27 9.14
CA ALA A 114 14.09 -1.66 8.31
C ALA A 114 14.30 -1.29 6.83
N PRO A 115 13.74 -2.06 5.88
CA PRO A 115 13.69 -1.67 4.47
C PRO A 115 12.95 -0.34 4.27
N VAL A 116 13.55 0.56 3.49
CA VAL A 116 13.01 1.90 3.22
C VAL A 116 12.97 2.17 1.73
N PHE A 117 11.84 2.71 1.27
CA PHE A 117 11.57 2.99 -0.13
C PHE A 117 11.24 4.46 -0.32
N THR A 118 11.85 5.07 -1.33
CA THR A 118 11.61 6.47 -1.70
C THR A 118 11.04 6.52 -3.11
N ALA A 119 9.88 7.16 -3.24
CA ALA A 119 9.24 7.43 -4.50
C ALA A 119 9.56 8.86 -4.93
N THR A 120 9.94 9.05 -6.19
CA THR A 120 10.12 10.36 -6.83
C THR A 120 9.00 10.58 -7.84
N PHE A 121 8.21 11.61 -7.63
CA PHE A 121 7.09 12.02 -8.47
C PHE A 121 7.50 13.23 -9.29
N THR A 122 7.25 13.22 -10.59
CA THR A 122 7.48 14.36 -11.47
C THR A 122 6.23 14.66 -12.28
N VAL A 123 5.70 15.88 -12.14
CA VAL A 123 4.50 16.34 -12.86
C VAL A 123 4.88 17.13 -14.11
N GLY A 124 4.08 17.02 -15.17
CA GLY A 124 4.29 17.76 -16.41
C GLY A 124 4.03 19.26 -16.28
N ARG A 125 3.08 19.67 -15.41
CA ARG A 125 2.69 21.07 -15.23
C ARG A 125 2.27 21.37 -13.78
N LEU A 126 2.26 22.66 -13.47
CA LEU A 126 1.85 23.22 -12.18
C LEU A 126 0.67 24.18 -12.38
N PRO A 127 -0.26 24.29 -11.41
CA PRO A 127 -0.36 23.43 -10.23
C PRO A 127 -0.87 22.02 -10.56
N ALA A 128 -0.60 21.06 -9.67
CA ALA A 128 -1.13 19.71 -9.77
C ALA A 128 -1.32 19.07 -8.38
N GLU A 129 -2.25 18.12 -8.28
CA GLU A 129 -2.43 17.27 -7.10
C GLU A 129 -2.31 15.81 -7.50
N VAL A 130 -1.33 15.12 -6.93
CA VAL A 130 -1.06 13.72 -7.23
C VAL A 130 -1.67 12.85 -6.14
N GLY A 131 -2.72 12.11 -6.49
CA GLY A 131 -3.32 11.11 -5.61
C GLY A 131 -2.61 9.76 -5.78
N TYR A 132 -1.92 9.28 -4.76
CA TYR A 132 -1.08 8.08 -4.84
C TYR A 132 -1.21 7.17 -3.61
N ARG A 133 -0.75 5.92 -3.71
CA ARG A 133 -0.59 5.01 -2.57
C ARG A 133 0.61 4.10 -2.76
N TRP A 134 1.17 3.65 -1.65
CA TRP A 134 2.15 2.57 -1.63
C TRP A 134 1.44 1.23 -1.66
N VAL A 135 1.98 0.29 -2.43
CA VAL A 135 1.41 -1.04 -2.62
C VAL A 135 2.51 -2.09 -2.56
N THR A 136 2.26 -3.15 -1.80
CA THR A 136 2.97 -4.42 -1.92
C THR A 136 2.02 -5.49 -2.44
N ALA A 137 2.55 -6.59 -2.98
CA ALA A 137 1.73 -7.67 -3.53
C ALA A 137 0.75 -8.27 -2.49
N ASP A 138 1.16 -8.23 -1.22
CA ASP A 138 0.55 -8.85 -0.06
C ASP A 138 -0.08 -7.83 0.92
N GLY A 139 0.13 -6.52 0.71
CA GLY A 139 -0.46 -5.45 1.52
C GLY A 139 0.33 -4.99 2.74
N SER A 140 1.51 -5.56 3.04
CA SER A 140 2.35 -5.24 4.22
C SER A 140 3.02 -3.86 4.29
N VAL A 141 2.56 -2.85 3.53
CA VAL A 141 3.09 -1.48 3.70
C VAL A 141 2.50 -0.85 4.96
N SER A 142 3.29 -0.10 5.74
CA SER A 142 2.84 0.57 6.97
C SER A 142 1.68 1.55 6.76
N ASP A 143 1.56 2.12 5.56
CA ASP A 143 0.57 3.12 5.20
C ASP A 143 -0.07 2.84 3.83
N PRO A 144 -0.99 1.87 3.74
CA PRO A 144 -1.58 1.44 2.45
C PRO A 144 -2.64 2.41 1.91
N GLY A 145 -2.99 3.44 2.70
CA GLY A 145 -4.01 4.42 2.37
C GLY A 145 -3.63 5.32 1.18
N TRP A 146 -4.64 5.86 0.51
CA TRP A 146 -4.41 6.88 -0.50
C TRP A 146 -3.99 8.20 0.13
N ARG A 147 -2.96 8.81 -0.43
CA ARG A 147 -2.36 10.08 -0.06
C ARG A 147 -2.46 11.08 -1.20
N THR A 148 -2.34 12.36 -0.89
CA THR A 148 -2.28 13.45 -1.87
C THR A 148 -0.96 14.19 -1.72
N LEU A 149 -0.24 14.36 -2.82
CA LEU A 149 0.97 15.16 -2.92
C LEU A 149 0.69 16.39 -3.79
N SER A 150 0.77 17.57 -3.18
CA SER A 150 0.48 18.83 -3.86
C SER A 150 1.71 19.38 -4.58
N PHE A 151 1.50 20.01 -5.74
CA PHE A 151 2.51 20.71 -6.52
C PHE A 151 1.98 22.11 -6.84
N PRO A 152 2.37 23.15 -6.07
CA PRO A 152 1.80 24.49 -6.21
C PRO A 152 2.32 25.20 -7.48
N SER A 153 1.60 26.24 -7.91
CA SER A 153 2.08 27.13 -8.98
C SER A 153 3.43 27.74 -8.61
N GLY A 154 4.37 27.76 -9.56
CA GLY A 154 5.73 28.30 -9.35
C GLY A 154 6.66 27.47 -8.47
N GLY A 155 6.23 26.31 -7.96
CA GLY A 155 7.09 25.39 -7.19
C GLY A 155 7.91 24.41 -8.05
N ASP A 156 8.53 23.44 -7.39
CA ASP A 156 9.22 22.34 -8.08
C ASP A 156 8.23 21.38 -8.73
N ARG A 157 8.61 20.85 -9.91
CA ARG A 157 7.85 19.79 -10.59
C ARG A 157 8.17 18.40 -10.05
N SER A 158 9.18 18.27 -9.19
CA SER A 158 9.60 16.99 -8.62
C SER A 158 9.45 17.01 -7.10
N ARG A 159 8.92 15.93 -6.52
CA ARG A 159 8.78 15.73 -5.07
C ARG A 159 9.00 14.28 -4.71
N GLN A 160 9.35 14.05 -3.45
CA GLN A 160 9.60 12.71 -2.92
C GLN A 160 8.67 12.38 -1.76
N ASP A 161 8.33 11.11 -1.63
CA ASP A 161 7.72 10.52 -0.44
C ASP A 161 8.49 9.25 -0.05
N THR A 162 8.48 8.89 1.23
CA THR A 162 9.21 7.72 1.74
C THR A 162 8.31 6.86 2.62
N VAL A 163 8.48 5.55 2.52
CA VAL A 163 7.82 4.58 3.39
C VAL A 163 8.81 3.54 3.92
N VAL A 164 8.53 3.03 5.11
CA VAL A 164 9.27 1.94 5.74
C VAL A 164 8.41 0.69 5.68
N VAL A 165 9.01 -0.46 5.39
CA VAL A 165 8.31 -1.74 5.54
C VAL A 165 8.53 -2.27 6.94
N THR A 166 7.44 -2.70 7.57
CA THR A 166 7.46 -3.43 8.84
C THR A 166 6.68 -4.73 8.69
N THR A 167 7.01 -5.72 9.49
CA THR A 167 6.24 -6.95 9.65
C THR A 167 5.85 -7.11 11.11
N HIS A 168 4.69 -7.72 11.35
CA HIS A 168 4.19 -8.03 12.68
C HIS A 168 4.45 -9.50 13.05
N ASP A 169 5.04 -10.29 12.16
CA ASP A 169 5.41 -11.68 12.43
C ASP A 169 6.68 -11.74 13.29
N ASP A 170 6.64 -12.55 14.35
CA ASP A 170 7.77 -12.71 15.28
C ASP A 170 8.89 -13.60 14.73
N SER A 171 8.64 -14.36 13.65
CA SER A 171 9.61 -15.27 13.03
C SER A 171 9.26 -15.62 11.57
N GLY A 172 10.26 -16.06 10.81
CA GLY A 172 10.09 -16.53 9.42
C GLY A 172 10.76 -15.61 8.40
N ALA A 173 10.71 -16.01 7.13
CA ALA A 173 11.20 -15.22 6.01
C ALA A 173 10.03 -14.77 5.14
N PHE A 174 10.05 -13.50 4.78
CA PHE A 174 9.03 -12.87 3.96
C PHE A 174 9.69 -12.09 2.82
N GLU A 175 9.17 -12.29 1.60
CA GLU A 175 9.65 -11.63 0.39
C GLU A 175 8.47 -10.98 -0.34
N SER A 176 8.66 -9.75 -0.79
CA SER A 176 7.64 -9.02 -1.56
C SER A 176 8.31 -7.90 -2.37
N ALA A 177 7.49 -7.09 -3.04
CA ALA A 177 7.95 -5.94 -3.80
C ALA A 177 7.06 -4.72 -3.55
N VAL A 178 7.68 -3.57 -3.32
CA VAL A 178 7.00 -2.29 -3.12
C VAL A 178 6.90 -1.54 -4.45
N ARG A 179 5.74 -0.96 -4.74
CA ARG A 179 5.53 0.00 -5.82
C ARG A 179 4.59 1.12 -5.39
N VAL A 180 4.47 2.15 -6.23
CA VAL A 180 3.48 3.21 -6.08
C VAL A 180 2.46 3.15 -7.21
N GLU A 181 1.20 3.34 -6.85
CA GLU A 181 0.09 3.55 -7.78
C GLU A 181 -0.39 5.00 -7.68
N VAL A 182 -0.62 5.62 -8.82
CA VAL A 182 -1.17 6.98 -8.96
C VAL A 182 -2.54 6.88 -9.63
N ARG A 183 -3.51 7.65 -9.13
CA ARG A 183 -4.87 7.73 -9.71
C ARG A 183 -5.26 9.10 -10.26
N THR A 184 -4.65 10.16 -9.75
CA THR A 184 -4.95 11.55 -10.11
C THR A 184 -3.62 12.29 -10.29
N PRO A 185 -3.49 13.22 -11.25
CA PRO A 185 -4.46 13.61 -12.29
C PRO A 185 -4.56 12.61 -13.46
N VAL A 186 -3.62 11.68 -13.54
CA VAL A 186 -3.55 10.62 -14.57
C VAL A 186 -3.12 9.34 -13.86
N ARG A 187 -3.64 8.20 -14.31
CA ARG A 187 -3.22 6.90 -13.79
C ARG A 187 -1.80 6.58 -14.21
N ALA A 188 -0.96 6.18 -13.26
CA ALA A 188 0.40 5.74 -13.51
C ALA A 188 0.82 4.73 -12.43
N THR A 189 1.78 3.87 -12.77
CA THR A 189 2.36 2.90 -11.83
C THR A 189 3.88 2.99 -11.94
N SER A 190 4.57 2.93 -10.81
CA SER A 190 6.04 2.93 -10.78
C SER A 190 6.62 1.56 -11.14
N ASN A 191 7.95 1.49 -11.25
CA ASN A 191 8.66 0.23 -11.09
C ASN A 191 8.37 -0.38 -9.70
N ALA A 192 8.44 -1.71 -9.59
CA ALA A 192 8.41 -2.42 -8.33
C ALA A 192 9.84 -2.71 -7.85
N VAL A 193 10.08 -2.63 -6.55
CA VAL A 193 11.38 -2.90 -5.92
C VAL A 193 11.21 -4.03 -4.91
N ALA A 194 11.91 -5.13 -5.14
CA ALA A 194 11.87 -6.32 -4.28
C ALA A 194 12.59 -6.08 -2.95
N PHE A 195 12.15 -6.79 -1.91
CA PHE A 195 12.81 -6.83 -0.61
C PHE A 195 12.55 -8.15 0.12
N SER A 196 13.38 -8.42 1.12
CA SER A 196 13.24 -9.56 2.02
C SER A 196 13.40 -9.15 3.48
N VAL A 197 12.57 -9.71 4.35
CA VAL A 197 12.66 -9.58 5.81
C VAL A 197 12.71 -10.98 6.41
N THR A 198 13.78 -11.28 7.12
CA THR A 198 13.96 -12.54 7.85
C THR A 198 13.92 -12.28 9.34
N CYS A 199 12.78 -12.60 9.94
CA CYS A 199 12.58 -12.57 11.38
C CYS A 199 13.20 -13.82 12.00
N GLN A 200 14.26 -13.61 12.76
CA GLN A 200 14.83 -14.66 13.60
C GLN A 200 13.98 -14.73 14.86
N THR A 201 13.51 -15.93 15.21
CA THR A 201 12.93 -16.17 16.53
C THR A 201 13.94 -15.66 17.55
N GLY A 202 13.54 -14.67 18.34
CA GLY A 202 14.35 -14.27 19.47
C GLY A 202 14.55 -15.53 20.31
N THR A 203 15.76 -16.10 20.30
CA THR A 203 16.18 -16.97 21.38
C THR A 203 16.18 -16.04 22.58
N GLY A 204 15.06 -16.02 23.33
CA GLY A 204 14.92 -15.39 24.63
C GLY A 204 15.92 -16.02 25.58
N THR A 205 17.18 -15.62 25.43
CA THR A 205 18.27 -15.79 26.37
C THR A 205 18.92 -14.43 26.56
N GLY A 206 18.07 -13.39 26.64
CA GLY A 206 18.32 -12.36 27.61
C GLY A 206 18.12 -13.03 28.97
N THR A 207 19.20 -13.39 29.63
CA THR A 207 19.21 -13.46 31.09
C THR A 207 18.85 -12.06 31.58
N GLU A 208 17.56 -11.76 31.66
CA GLU A 208 17.09 -10.77 32.63
C GLU A 208 17.40 -11.40 33.99
N THR A 209 18.57 -11.07 34.52
CA THR A 209 18.74 -11.10 35.96
C THR A 209 17.76 -10.04 36.46
N PRO A 210 16.69 -10.40 37.19
CA PRO A 210 15.76 -9.41 37.72
C PRO A 210 16.54 -8.57 38.72
N THR A 211 17.03 -7.40 38.27
CA THR A 211 17.63 -6.42 39.16
C THR A 211 16.48 -5.59 39.71
N GLY A 212 15.84 -6.10 40.76
CA GLY A 212 14.90 -5.32 41.55
C GLY A 212 13.77 -6.14 42.17
N GLY A 213 14.04 -6.70 43.35
CA GLY A 213 12.98 -7.30 44.17
C GLY A 213 13.54 -8.02 45.38
N ALA A 214 13.87 -7.26 46.41
CA ALA A 214 14.37 -7.71 47.71
C ALA A 214 13.80 -9.05 48.22
N SER A 215 14.70 -9.98 48.53
CA SER A 215 14.57 -10.87 49.70
C SER A 215 15.96 -11.29 50.15
N SER A 216 16.28 -10.84 51.36
CA SER A 216 17.52 -11.09 52.08
C SER A 216 17.88 -12.58 52.11
N PRO A 217 19.12 -12.99 51.78
CA PRO A 217 19.66 -14.19 52.38
C PRO A 217 19.99 -13.87 53.84
N SER A 218 19.31 -14.54 54.78
CA SER A 218 19.75 -14.61 56.18
C SER A 218 21.24 -14.94 56.23
N PRO A 219 22.05 -14.25 57.04
CA PRO A 219 23.42 -14.69 57.27
C PRO A 219 23.40 -16.08 57.91
N PRO A 220 24.33 -16.99 57.57
CA PRO A 220 24.50 -18.21 58.34
C PRO A 220 24.81 -17.84 59.79
N ALA A 221 24.11 -18.48 60.72
CA ALA A 221 24.39 -18.37 62.14
C ALA A 221 25.88 -18.68 62.39
N SER A 222 26.58 -17.71 62.97
CA SER A 222 27.92 -17.88 63.51
C SER A 222 27.96 -19.07 64.47
N PRO A 223 28.91 -20.02 64.33
CA PRO A 223 29.19 -20.96 65.40
C PRO A 223 29.87 -20.21 66.56
N SER A 224 29.29 -20.38 67.75
CA SER A 224 29.82 -19.91 69.02
C SER A 224 31.18 -20.57 69.33
N SER A 225 32.14 -19.71 69.66
CA SER A 225 33.32 -19.94 70.52
C SER A 225 34.39 -20.95 70.07
N PRO A 226 35.64 -20.46 69.97
CA PRO A 226 36.72 -21.07 70.74
C PRO A 226 37.20 -20.14 71.86
N SER A 227 37.19 -20.70 73.07
CA SER A 227 37.97 -20.21 74.21
C SER A 227 39.45 -20.43 73.90
N ALA A 228 40.23 -19.35 73.78
CA ALA A 228 41.69 -19.42 73.83
C ALA A 228 42.24 -18.14 74.46
N SER A 229 42.67 -18.33 75.69
CA SER A 229 43.43 -17.42 76.55
C SER A 229 44.58 -16.76 75.81
N GLY A 230 44.79 -15.47 76.11
CA GLY A 230 45.77 -14.64 75.41
C GLY A 230 47.23 -14.94 75.71
N GLN A 231 48.09 -14.28 74.93
CA GLN A 231 49.28 -13.53 75.39
C GLN A 231 50.03 -12.91 74.21
N ALA A 232 50.31 -11.61 74.36
CA ALA A 232 51.51 -10.88 73.92
C ALA A 232 51.84 -10.73 72.42
N ALA A 233 51.69 -9.49 71.93
CA ALA A 233 52.65 -8.82 71.04
C ALA A 233 53.67 -8.03 71.93
N PRO A 234 54.82 -7.49 71.45
CA PRO A 234 55.17 -7.21 70.05
C PRO A 234 56.63 -7.52 69.62
N LEU A 235 56.84 -7.57 68.29
CA LEU A 235 58.16 -7.44 67.65
C LEU A 235 58.32 -6.00 67.10
N ARG A 236 59.26 -5.25 67.69
CA ARG A 236 59.93 -4.02 67.22
C ARG A 236 61.13 -3.87 68.17
N THR A 237 62.41 -3.80 67.79
CA THR A 237 63.19 -2.92 66.88
C THR A 237 64.62 -3.50 66.85
N GLY A 238 65.35 -3.51 65.74
CA GLY A 238 66.35 -2.48 65.41
C GLY A 238 67.64 -2.51 66.27
N ARG A 239 68.72 -3.13 65.76
CA ARG A 239 70.09 -2.58 65.55
C ARG A 239 71.01 -3.67 65.03
#